data_AF-A0AAY4CYK3-F1
#
_entry.id   AF-A0AAY4CYK3-F1
#
_cell.length_a   1.000
_cell.length_b   1.000
_cell.length_c   1.000
_cell.angle_alpha   90.00
_cell.angle_beta   90.00
_cell.angle_gamma   90.00
#
_symmetry.space_group_name_H-M   'P 1'
#
loop_
_entity.id
_entity.type
_entity.pdbx_description
1 polymer ?
#
loop_
_entity_poly.entity_id
_entity_poly.type
_entity_poly.pdbx_seq_one_letter_code
_entity_poly.pdbx_strand_id
1 'polypeptide(L)'
;MEIIQFIHLFDFYLCGGWGQVIAALMTQPVNVTLTSINMGAVLEWRPPPALAYRANLTYTAEYDMSLGRNSLVEKRYKAVCVQVKALHCDFGALPTPYGIYTFRVRAVEPGKAFQWAKTTEFTPDVHSIIGPPTVFMVLRQSYLELTVTAPKFKMSSLSQILGKPPKYKLTYWKEDSKIEVNFTDIKMFFVIMDPGRQVE
;
A
#
# COMPACT_ATOMS: atom_id res chain seq x y z
N MET A 1 56.99 -2.11 19.57
CA MET A 1 56.26 -3.30 19.08
C MET A 1 54.79 -3.13 19.42
N GLU A 2 54.10 -2.13 18.84
CA GLU A 2 52.65 -1.89 19.08
C GLU A 2 51.92 -1.23 17.88
N ILE A 3 52.62 -0.78 16.85
CA ILE A 3 51.99 -0.12 15.69
C ILE A 3 51.56 -1.14 14.62
N ILE A 4 52.29 -2.26 14.48
CA ILE A 4 52.03 -3.28 13.46
C ILE A 4 50.72 -4.05 13.76
N GLN A 5 50.37 -4.24 15.04
CA GLN A 5 49.20 -5.02 15.45
C GLN A 5 47.86 -4.29 15.19
N PHE A 6 47.87 -2.95 15.19
CA PHE A 6 46.68 -2.14 14.87
C PHE A 6 46.36 -2.10 13.37
N ILE A 7 47.38 -2.13 12.50
CA ILE A 7 47.17 -2.17 11.04
C ILE A 7 46.52 -3.50 10.66
N HIS A 8 46.99 -4.62 11.25
CA HIS A 8 46.38 -5.92 11.02
C HIS A 8 44.92 -6.00 11.52
N LEU A 9 44.56 -5.31 12.62
CA LEU A 9 43.17 -5.27 13.11
C LEU A 9 42.24 -4.44 12.20
N PHE A 10 42.76 -3.39 11.55
CA PHE A 10 42.00 -2.61 10.56
C PHE A 10 41.82 -3.38 9.24
N ASP A 11 42.86 -4.11 8.80
CA ASP A 11 42.79 -4.99 7.62
C ASP A 11 41.85 -6.18 7.82
N PHE A 12 41.76 -6.74 9.04
CA PHE A 12 40.80 -7.80 9.36
C PHE A 12 39.34 -7.32 9.38
N TYR A 13 39.08 -6.04 9.71
CA TYR A 13 37.73 -5.47 9.69
C TYR A 13 37.20 -5.25 8.27
N LEU A 14 38.09 -4.92 7.32
CA LEU A 14 37.74 -4.73 5.90
C LEU A 14 37.65 -6.06 5.12
N CYS A 15 38.35 -7.12 5.57
CA CYS A 15 38.27 -8.47 4.97
C CYS A 15 37.28 -9.42 5.67
N GLY A 16 36.70 -9.04 6.82
CA GLY A 16 35.67 -9.80 7.51
C GLY A 16 34.29 -9.65 6.84
N GLY A 17 33.45 -10.69 6.92
CA GLY A 17 32.13 -10.75 6.26
C GLY A 17 31.19 -9.56 6.53
N TRP A 18 31.43 -8.78 7.57
CA TRP A 18 30.70 -7.54 7.88
C TRP A 18 30.90 -6.44 6.83
N GLY A 19 32.09 -6.28 6.27
CA GLY A 19 32.35 -5.29 5.21
C GLY A 19 31.54 -5.56 3.94
N GLN A 20 31.39 -6.84 3.58
CA GLN A 20 30.58 -7.27 2.45
C GLN A 20 29.08 -7.06 2.69
N VAL A 21 28.59 -7.29 3.91
CA VAL A 21 27.19 -7.04 4.28
C VAL A 21 26.84 -5.56 4.18
N ILE A 22 27.70 -4.68 4.71
CA ILE A 22 27.49 -3.22 4.63
C ILE A 22 27.48 -2.76 3.17
N ALA A 23 28.41 -3.25 2.34
CA ALA A 23 28.45 -2.92 0.92
C ALA A 23 27.17 -3.37 0.17
N ALA A 24 26.63 -4.55 0.51
CA ALA A 24 25.36 -5.03 -0.06
C ALA A 24 24.17 -4.14 0.36
N LEU A 25 24.09 -3.75 1.63
CA LEU A 25 23.03 -2.87 2.13
C LEU A 25 23.07 -1.47 1.52
N MET A 26 24.27 -0.97 1.18
CA MET A 26 24.45 0.35 0.57
C MET A 26 24.06 0.40 -0.92
N THR A 27 23.92 -0.76 -1.58
CA THR A 27 23.65 -0.86 -3.03
C THR A 27 22.23 -1.29 -3.38
N GLN A 28 21.41 -1.63 -2.38
CA GLN A 28 19.97 -1.85 -2.56
C GLN A 28 19.16 -0.58 -2.26
N PRO A 29 17.94 -0.43 -2.82
CA PRO A 29 17.04 0.66 -2.46
C PRO A 29 16.71 0.65 -0.96
N VAL A 30 16.49 1.83 -0.38
CA VAL A 30 16.22 1.99 1.05
C VAL A 30 14.82 2.56 1.28
N ASN A 31 14.31 2.47 2.51
CA ASN A 31 12.94 2.87 2.88
C ASN A 31 11.90 2.26 1.93
N VAL A 32 12.02 0.96 1.65
CA VAL A 32 11.09 0.24 0.79
C VAL A 32 9.79 0.00 1.57
N THR A 33 8.75 0.75 1.22
CA THR A 33 7.46 0.75 1.93
C THR A 33 6.34 0.41 0.96
N LEU A 34 5.44 -0.48 1.41
CA LEU A 34 4.23 -0.82 0.66
C LEU A 34 3.04 -0.07 1.27
N THR A 35 2.33 0.67 0.42
CA THR A 35 1.06 1.30 0.78
C THR A 35 -0.06 0.61 0.02
N SER A 36 -1.13 0.25 0.71
CA SER A 36 -2.31 -0.32 0.06
C SER A 36 -3.59 0.33 0.52
N ILE A 37 -4.34 0.87 -0.45
CA ILE A 37 -5.63 1.53 -0.23
C ILE A 37 -6.63 0.95 -1.22
N ASN A 38 -7.81 0.55 -0.73
CA ASN A 38 -8.88 -0.05 -1.53
C ASN A 38 -8.38 -1.20 -2.42
N MET A 39 -7.51 -2.06 -1.88
CA MET A 39 -6.89 -3.21 -2.57
C MET A 39 -6.01 -2.85 -3.79
N GLY A 40 -5.62 -1.58 -3.93
CA GLY A 40 -4.49 -1.19 -4.79
C GLY A 40 -3.19 -1.28 -4.00
N ALA A 41 -2.10 -1.76 -4.61
CA ALA A 41 -0.80 -1.86 -3.96
C ALA A 41 0.24 -0.98 -4.66
N VAL A 42 0.85 -0.04 -3.93
CA VAL A 42 1.91 0.84 -4.43
C VAL A 42 3.14 0.66 -3.56
N LEU A 43 4.25 0.28 -4.19
CA LEU A 43 5.55 0.17 -3.53
C LEU A 43 6.32 1.47 -3.76
N GLU A 44 6.89 2.03 -2.70
CA GLU A 44 7.72 3.23 -2.75
C GLU A 44 9.09 2.94 -2.15
N TRP A 45 10.11 3.64 -2.62
CA TRP A 45 11.48 3.48 -2.13
C TRP A 45 12.31 4.75 -2.32
N ARG A 46 13.51 4.76 -1.75
CA ARG A 46 14.54 5.76 -2.03
C ARG A 46 15.74 5.13 -2.74
N PRO A 47 16.51 5.92 -3.51
CA PRO A 47 17.72 5.42 -4.16
C PRO A 47 18.71 4.78 -3.17
N PRO A 48 19.50 3.79 -3.61
CA PRO A 48 20.58 3.24 -2.81
C PRO A 48 21.61 4.33 -2.45
N PRO A 49 22.04 4.45 -1.18
CA PRO A 49 22.96 5.50 -0.75
C PRO A 49 24.25 5.56 -1.59
N ALA A 50 24.86 4.42 -1.91
CA ALA A 50 26.10 4.36 -2.69
C ALA A 50 25.92 4.63 -4.19
N LEU A 51 24.67 4.73 -4.68
CA LEU A 51 24.36 4.89 -6.10
C LEU A 51 23.53 6.15 -6.39
N ALA A 52 23.15 6.92 -5.35
CA ALA A 52 22.26 8.07 -5.48
C ALA A 52 22.78 9.18 -6.41
N TYR A 53 24.10 9.28 -6.60
CA TYR A 53 24.73 10.25 -7.50
C TYR A 53 24.70 9.83 -8.98
N ARG A 54 24.29 8.60 -9.30
CA ARG A 54 24.32 8.07 -10.67
C ARG A 54 23.09 8.54 -11.46
N ALA A 55 23.31 9.29 -12.55
CA ALA A 55 22.25 9.87 -13.38
C ALA A 55 21.39 8.85 -14.16
N ASN A 56 21.95 7.67 -14.46
CA ASN A 56 21.30 6.65 -15.30
C ASN A 56 20.71 5.49 -14.49
N LEU A 57 20.44 5.70 -13.21
CA LEU A 57 19.86 4.67 -12.35
C LEU A 57 18.37 4.49 -12.68
N THR A 58 17.99 3.24 -12.93
CA THR A 58 16.59 2.84 -13.11
C THR A 58 16.24 1.74 -12.12
N TYR A 59 14.96 1.39 -12.01
CA TYR A 59 14.47 0.43 -11.03
C TYR A 59 13.61 -0.63 -11.67
N THR A 60 13.78 -1.86 -11.18
CA THR A 60 12.87 -2.97 -11.48
C THR A 60 12.23 -3.42 -10.19
N ALA A 61 10.90 -3.51 -10.20
CA ALA A 61 10.10 -3.94 -9.06
C ALA A 61 9.25 -5.16 -9.43
N GLU A 62 9.21 -6.12 -8.52
CA GLU A 62 8.58 -7.43 -8.71
C GLU A 62 7.83 -7.85 -7.45
N TYR A 63 6.89 -8.77 -7.60
CA TYR A 63 6.21 -9.41 -6.48
C TYR A 63 6.14 -10.92 -6.65
N ASP A 64 6.20 -11.63 -5.54
CA ASP A 64 5.88 -13.06 -5.44
C ASP A 64 4.55 -13.22 -4.68
N MET A 65 3.84 -14.31 -4.95
CA MET A 65 2.56 -14.62 -4.31
C MET A 65 2.51 -16.08 -3.90
N SER A 66 2.08 -16.33 -2.67
CA SER A 66 1.80 -17.66 -2.15
C SER A 66 0.36 -17.75 -1.62
N LEU A 67 -0.27 -18.91 -1.83
CA LEU A 67 -1.60 -19.23 -1.26
C LEU A 67 -1.53 -19.77 0.18
N GLY A 68 -0.34 -19.91 0.75
CA GLY A 68 -0.14 -20.32 2.13
C GLY A 68 1.33 -20.42 2.50
N ARG A 69 1.65 -20.35 3.80
CA ARG A 69 3.05 -20.39 4.26
C ARG A 69 3.78 -21.69 3.93
N ASN A 70 3.05 -22.79 3.78
CA ASN A 70 3.58 -24.11 3.45
C ASN A 70 3.48 -24.46 1.96
N SER A 71 3.29 -23.46 1.09
CA SER A 71 3.28 -23.69 -0.35
C SER A 71 4.63 -24.27 -0.80
N LEU A 72 4.58 -25.45 -1.41
CA LEU A 72 5.74 -26.13 -2.00
C LEU A 72 6.08 -25.58 -3.40
N VAL A 73 5.31 -24.61 -3.89
CA VAL A 73 5.55 -23.95 -5.18
C VAL A 73 6.75 -23.02 -5.02
N GLU A 74 7.73 -23.19 -5.90
CA GLU A 74 8.90 -22.31 -5.96
C GLU A 74 8.48 -20.85 -6.16
N LYS A 75 9.12 -19.93 -5.42
CA LYS A 75 8.81 -18.48 -5.49
C LYS A 75 9.05 -17.95 -6.89
N ARG A 76 8.00 -17.48 -7.55
CA ARG A 76 8.05 -16.92 -8.91
C ARG A 76 7.69 -15.45 -8.86
N TYR A 77 8.73 -14.62 -8.85
CA TYR A 77 8.56 -13.18 -8.89
C TYR A 77 8.08 -12.74 -10.28
N LYS A 78 6.98 -12.00 -10.31
CA LYS A 78 6.44 -11.34 -11.48
C LYS A 78 6.88 -9.88 -11.48
N ALA A 79 7.55 -9.47 -12.55
CA ALA A 79 7.91 -8.07 -12.77
C ALA A 79 6.69 -7.23 -13.18
N VAL A 80 6.59 -6.02 -12.63
CA VAL A 80 5.55 -5.05 -12.97
C VAL A 80 6.17 -3.78 -13.52
N CYS A 81 7.09 -3.18 -12.76
CA CYS A 81 7.87 -2.04 -13.25
C CYS A 81 9.25 -2.54 -13.67
N VAL A 82 9.67 -2.23 -14.91
CA VAL A 82 10.96 -2.65 -15.45
C VAL A 82 11.72 -1.42 -15.93
N GLN A 83 12.91 -1.20 -15.37
CA GLN A 83 13.79 -0.07 -15.71
C GLN A 83 13.09 1.30 -15.69
N VAL A 84 12.25 1.54 -14.68
CA VAL A 84 11.57 2.83 -14.48
C VAL A 84 12.47 3.82 -13.76
N LYS A 85 12.30 5.12 -14.03
CA LYS A 85 12.96 6.19 -13.25
C LYS A 85 12.17 6.61 -12.01
N ALA A 86 10.89 6.27 -11.95
CA ALA A 86 10.04 6.56 -10.80
C ALA A 86 10.57 5.84 -9.55
N LEU A 87 10.41 6.49 -8.39
CA LEU A 87 10.74 5.94 -7.07
C LEU A 87 9.54 5.23 -6.42
N HIS A 88 8.59 4.81 -7.27
CA HIS A 88 7.44 4.02 -6.88
C HIS A 88 7.06 3.06 -8.02
N CYS A 89 6.30 2.03 -7.68
CA CYS A 89 5.67 1.12 -8.63
C CYS A 89 4.23 0.84 -8.20
N ASP A 90 3.28 1.16 -9.07
CA ASP A 90 1.88 0.78 -8.90
C ASP A 90 1.68 -0.66 -9.41
N PHE A 91 1.50 -1.59 -8.47
CA PHE A 91 1.17 -2.98 -8.77
C PHE A 91 -0.32 -3.16 -9.10
N GLY A 92 -1.13 -2.15 -8.85
CA GLY A 92 -2.55 -2.13 -9.14
C GLY A 92 -3.30 -3.22 -8.39
N ALA A 93 -4.11 -3.97 -9.14
CA ALA A 93 -4.86 -5.11 -8.64
C ALA A 93 -3.97 -6.35 -8.61
N LEU A 94 -3.76 -6.90 -7.41
CA LEU A 94 -3.11 -8.20 -7.24
C LEU A 94 -4.05 -9.36 -7.69
N PRO A 95 -3.57 -10.60 -7.82
CA PRO A 95 -4.40 -11.72 -8.30
C PRO A 95 -5.54 -12.14 -7.36
N THR A 96 -5.35 -12.01 -6.05
CA THR A 96 -6.33 -12.44 -5.03
C THR A 96 -6.18 -11.60 -3.76
N PRO A 97 -7.27 -11.26 -3.05
CA PRO A 97 -7.17 -10.50 -1.80
C PRO A 97 -6.66 -11.34 -0.63
N TYR A 98 -6.67 -12.68 -0.76
CA TYR A 98 -6.36 -13.63 0.32
C TYR A 98 -4.94 -14.22 0.24
N GLY A 99 -4.13 -13.79 -0.73
CA GLY A 99 -2.77 -14.28 -0.92
C GLY A 99 -1.76 -13.61 0.00
N ILE A 100 -0.64 -14.29 0.26
CA ILE A 100 0.52 -13.74 0.96
C ILE A 100 1.52 -13.27 -0.11
N TYR A 101 1.87 -11.99 -0.07
CA TYR A 101 2.72 -11.34 -1.05
C TYR A 101 4.05 -10.91 -0.43
N THR A 102 5.11 -10.97 -1.24
CA THR A 102 6.39 -10.32 -0.93
C THR A 102 6.78 -9.48 -2.13
N PHE A 103 7.06 -8.19 -1.90
CA PHE A 103 7.50 -7.27 -2.94
C PHE A 103 9.00 -7.08 -2.85
N ARG A 104 9.63 -6.78 -3.99
CA ARG A 104 11.04 -6.45 -4.05
C ARG A 104 11.32 -5.41 -5.11
N VAL A 105 12.35 -4.62 -4.87
CA VAL A 105 12.86 -3.64 -5.82
C VAL A 105 14.39 -3.65 -5.82
N ARG A 106 14.98 -3.45 -6.99
CA ARG A 106 16.42 -3.25 -7.15
C ARG A 106 16.70 -2.08 -8.07
N ALA A 107 17.88 -1.50 -7.89
CA ALA A 107 18.44 -0.60 -8.87
C ALA A 107 19.04 -1.38 -10.05
N VAL A 108 19.00 -0.79 -11.23
CA VAL A 108 19.53 -1.33 -12.48
C VAL A 108 20.23 -0.22 -13.25
N GLU A 109 21.40 -0.52 -13.79
CA GLU A 109 22.11 0.27 -14.78
C GLU A 109 22.36 -0.59 -16.04
N PRO A 110 22.75 0.01 -17.18
CA PRO A 110 23.08 -0.75 -18.38
C PRO A 110 24.11 -1.85 -18.09
N GLY A 111 23.74 -3.11 -18.31
CA GLY A 111 24.62 -4.27 -18.10
C GLY A 111 24.82 -4.70 -16.65
N LYS A 112 24.23 -4.04 -15.65
CA LYS A 112 24.40 -4.40 -14.24
C LYS A 112 23.13 -4.20 -13.41
N ALA A 113 22.79 -5.22 -12.63
CA ALA A 113 21.70 -5.17 -11.65
C ALA A 113 22.28 -5.24 -10.22
N PHE A 114 21.71 -4.45 -9.32
CA PHE A 114 22.13 -4.39 -7.93
C PHE A 114 21.26 -5.29 -7.04
N GLN A 115 21.56 -5.29 -5.74
CA GLN A 115 20.89 -6.14 -4.76
C GLN A 115 19.42 -5.79 -4.60
N TRP A 116 18.61 -6.82 -4.29
CA TRP A 116 17.18 -6.70 -4.06
C TRP A 116 16.90 -6.26 -2.63
N ALA A 117 16.20 -5.15 -2.48
CA ALA A 117 15.51 -4.82 -1.23
C ALA A 117 14.11 -5.46 -1.25
N LYS A 118 13.77 -6.21 -0.20
CA LYS A 118 12.49 -6.95 -0.08
C LYS A 118 11.65 -6.38 1.05
N THR A 119 10.33 -6.42 0.88
CA THR A 119 9.38 -6.12 1.96
C THR A 119 9.19 -7.33 2.87
N THR A 120 8.54 -7.11 4.01
CA THR A 120 7.90 -8.18 4.77
C THR A 120 6.69 -8.75 4.01
N GLU A 121 6.14 -9.85 4.51
CA GLU A 121 4.91 -10.44 4.00
C GLU A 121 3.74 -9.44 4.10
N PHE A 122 2.89 -9.42 3.08
CA PHE A 122 1.69 -8.58 2.99
C PHE A 122 0.50 -9.41 2.52
N THR A 123 -0.62 -9.29 3.21
CA THR A 123 -1.89 -9.94 2.86
C THR A 123 -2.96 -8.86 2.66
N PRO A 124 -3.52 -8.67 1.45
CA PRO A 124 -4.37 -7.52 1.13
C PRO A 124 -5.62 -7.38 2.01
N ASP A 125 -6.37 -8.47 2.23
CA ASP A 125 -7.58 -8.46 3.06
C ASP A 125 -7.32 -8.12 4.54
N VAL A 126 -6.12 -8.41 5.03
CA VAL A 126 -5.71 -8.12 6.42
C VAL A 126 -5.09 -6.73 6.56
N HIS A 127 -4.27 -6.31 5.59
CA HIS A 127 -3.38 -5.16 5.74
C HIS A 127 -3.76 -3.95 4.87
N SER A 128 -4.63 -4.10 3.87
CA SER A 128 -5.05 -2.98 3.03
C SER A 128 -6.00 -2.05 3.79
N ILE A 129 -5.79 -0.74 3.63
CA ILE A 129 -6.67 0.26 4.21
C ILE A 129 -7.91 0.40 3.33
N ILE A 130 -9.09 0.26 3.93
CA ILE A 130 -10.35 0.60 3.27
C ILE A 130 -10.55 2.11 3.40
N GLY A 131 -10.57 2.80 2.26
CA GLY A 131 -10.81 4.23 2.19
C GLY A 131 -12.24 4.62 2.57
N PRO A 132 -12.51 5.92 2.72
CA PRO A 132 -13.86 6.38 3.04
C PRO A 132 -14.85 6.10 1.89
N PRO A 133 -16.13 5.85 2.19
CA PRO A 133 -17.16 5.83 1.15
C PRO A 133 -17.36 7.24 0.56
N THR A 134 -17.93 7.29 -0.63
CA THR A 134 -18.38 8.56 -1.22
C THR A 134 -19.81 8.83 -0.82
N VAL A 135 -20.08 10.02 -0.28
CA VAL A 135 -21.43 10.44 0.12
C VAL A 135 -21.88 11.56 -0.83
N PHE A 136 -23.00 11.32 -1.51
CA PHE A 136 -23.68 12.32 -2.33
C PHE A 136 -25.00 12.70 -1.66
N MET A 137 -25.28 14.00 -1.66
CA MET A 137 -26.41 14.58 -0.99
C MET A 137 -27.16 15.47 -1.96
N VAL A 138 -28.48 15.31 -2.03
CA VAL A 138 -29.33 16.16 -2.85
C VAL A 138 -30.54 16.61 -2.06
N LEU A 139 -30.72 17.91 -1.97
CA LEU A 139 -31.92 18.50 -1.39
C LEU A 139 -33.08 18.35 -2.38
N ARG A 140 -34.18 17.76 -1.91
CA ARG A 140 -35.49 17.74 -2.57
C ARG A 140 -36.44 18.66 -1.81
N GLN A 141 -37.61 18.90 -2.38
CA GLN A 141 -38.61 19.83 -1.82
C GLN A 141 -38.89 19.58 -0.34
N SER A 142 -39.05 18.32 0.08
CA SER A 142 -39.39 17.97 1.48
C SER A 142 -38.36 17.12 2.21
N TYR A 143 -37.32 16.64 1.51
CA TYR A 143 -36.36 15.69 2.08
C TYR A 143 -34.96 15.84 1.49
N LEU A 144 -33.97 15.39 2.25
CA LEU A 144 -32.61 15.15 1.81
C LEU A 144 -32.49 13.73 1.29
N GLU A 145 -32.05 13.59 0.05
CA GLU A 145 -31.66 12.31 -0.52
C GLU A 145 -30.17 12.11 -0.31
N LEU A 146 -29.79 11.06 0.40
CA LEU A 146 -28.41 10.72 0.67
C LEU A 146 -28.06 9.38 0.01
N THR A 147 -27.01 9.39 -0.80
CA THR A 147 -26.50 8.20 -1.48
C THR A 147 -25.08 7.95 -1.00
N VAL A 148 -24.85 6.79 -0.38
CA VAL A 148 -23.53 6.35 0.10
C VAL A 148 -23.03 5.24 -0.80
N THR A 149 -21.97 5.54 -1.55
CA THR A 149 -21.33 4.56 -2.43
C THR A 149 -20.07 4.04 -1.75
N ALA A 150 -19.91 2.71 -1.73
CA ALA A 150 -18.67 2.08 -1.29
C ALA A 150 -17.46 2.64 -2.06
N PRO A 151 -16.27 2.73 -1.45
CA PRO A 151 -15.09 3.16 -2.17
C PRO A 151 -14.82 2.23 -3.35
N LYS A 152 -14.20 2.75 -4.40
CA LYS A 152 -13.84 1.94 -5.57
C LYS A 152 -12.62 1.09 -5.24
N PHE A 153 -12.81 -0.23 -5.25
CA PHE A 153 -11.75 -1.21 -5.06
C PHE A 153 -11.05 -1.53 -6.38
N LYS A 154 -9.72 -1.70 -6.34
CA LYS A 154 -8.94 -2.16 -7.50
C LYS A 154 -9.15 -3.66 -7.76
N MET A 155 -9.50 -4.41 -6.72
CA MET A 155 -9.75 -5.85 -6.79
C MET A 155 -10.85 -6.25 -5.80
N SER A 156 -11.73 -7.15 -6.23
CA SER A 156 -12.88 -7.64 -5.46
C SER A 156 -13.86 -6.53 -5.05
N SER A 157 -15.05 -6.91 -4.61
CA SER A 157 -15.97 -5.98 -3.95
C SER A 157 -15.75 -6.00 -2.44
N LEU A 158 -16.08 -4.89 -1.76
CA LEU A 158 -16.06 -4.82 -0.30
C LEU A 158 -16.86 -5.96 0.34
N SER A 159 -18.02 -6.29 -0.22
CA SER A 159 -18.87 -7.38 0.28
C SER A 159 -18.21 -8.76 0.18
N GLN A 160 -17.48 -9.02 -0.91
CA GLN A 160 -16.75 -10.28 -1.09
C GLN A 160 -15.58 -10.38 -0.09
N ILE A 161 -14.82 -9.31 0.07
CA ILE A 161 -13.70 -9.26 1.02
C ILE A 161 -14.19 -9.49 2.45
N LEU A 162 -15.30 -8.82 2.85
CA LEU A 162 -15.87 -8.95 4.18
C LEU A 162 -16.69 -10.24 4.38
N GLY A 163 -17.03 -10.95 3.31
CA GLY A 163 -17.97 -12.08 3.32
C GLY A 163 -19.43 -11.70 3.66
N LYS A 164 -19.76 -10.41 3.72
CA LYS A 164 -21.08 -9.90 4.08
C LYS A 164 -21.33 -8.49 3.54
N PRO A 165 -22.59 -8.04 3.42
CA PRO A 165 -22.89 -6.66 3.06
C PRO A 165 -22.25 -5.66 4.03
N PRO A 166 -21.65 -4.55 3.54
CA PRO A 166 -21.11 -3.51 4.41
C PRO A 166 -22.24 -2.86 5.21
N LYS A 167 -21.93 -2.51 6.46
CA LYS A 167 -22.81 -1.72 7.33
C LYS A 167 -22.23 -0.33 7.46
N TYR A 168 -23.08 0.67 7.30
CA TYR A 168 -22.70 2.07 7.40
C TYR A 168 -23.36 2.69 8.64
N LYS A 169 -22.62 3.61 9.26
CA LYS A 169 -23.11 4.46 10.34
C LYS A 169 -23.04 5.91 9.86
N LEU A 170 -24.20 6.53 9.68
CA LEU A 170 -24.30 7.96 9.41
C LEU A 170 -24.44 8.70 10.74
N THR A 171 -23.71 9.80 10.87
CA THR A 171 -23.90 10.77 11.93
C THR A 171 -24.17 12.13 11.28
N TYR A 172 -25.26 12.77 11.68
CA TYR A 172 -25.62 14.10 11.21
C TYR A 172 -26.11 14.97 12.35
N TRP A 173 -26.09 16.28 12.13
CA TRP A 173 -26.55 17.28 13.09
C TRP A 173 -27.76 18.01 12.51
N LYS A 174 -28.83 18.09 13.31
CA LYS A 174 -29.98 18.93 13.03
C LYS A 174 -30.08 19.92 14.19
N GLU A 175 -29.83 21.20 13.91
CA GLU A 175 -29.66 22.23 14.94
C GLU A 175 -28.62 21.77 15.97
N ASP A 176 -28.95 21.75 17.26
CA ASP A 176 -28.04 21.32 18.33
C ASP A 176 -28.11 19.80 18.61
N SER A 177 -28.92 19.05 17.86
CA SER A 177 -29.11 17.61 18.04
C SER A 177 -28.20 16.80 17.14
N LYS A 178 -27.40 15.91 17.74
CA LYS A 178 -26.62 14.88 17.03
C LYS A 178 -27.45 13.62 16.86
N ILE A 179 -27.63 13.16 15.64
CA ILE A 179 -28.43 11.98 15.29
C ILE A 179 -27.53 10.95 14.60
N GLU A 180 -27.67 9.68 14.99
CA GLU A 180 -26.90 8.56 14.45
C GLU A 180 -27.86 7.51 13.86
N VAL A 181 -27.59 7.07 12.63
CA VAL A 181 -28.41 6.09 11.90
C VAL A 181 -27.51 4.99 11.34
N ASN A 182 -27.86 3.74 11.63
CA ASN A 182 -27.19 2.58 11.06
C ASN A 182 -28.01 2.04 9.89
N PHE A 183 -27.33 1.68 8.80
CA PHE A 183 -28.02 1.22 7.60
C PHE A 183 -27.12 0.31 6.74
N THR A 184 -27.77 -0.53 5.94
CA THR A 184 -27.12 -1.40 4.95
C THR A 184 -27.41 -0.96 3.51
N ASP A 185 -28.41 -0.09 3.32
CA ASP A 185 -28.83 0.36 2.00
C ASP A 185 -27.94 1.49 1.46
N ILE A 186 -27.59 1.42 0.18
CA ILE A 186 -26.72 2.41 -0.48
C ILE A 186 -27.41 3.79 -0.60
N LYS A 187 -28.72 3.85 -0.33
CA LYS A 187 -29.56 5.04 -0.49
C LYS A 187 -30.49 5.23 0.71
N MET A 188 -30.55 6.45 1.24
CA MET A 188 -31.42 6.84 2.33
C MET A 188 -32.11 8.17 2.05
N PHE A 189 -33.27 8.38 2.66
CA PHE A 189 -34.07 9.60 2.55
C PHE A 189 -34.34 10.17 3.94
N PHE A 190 -34.10 11.47 4.13
CA PHE A 190 -34.35 12.18 5.40
C PHE A 190 -35.35 13.30 5.17
N VAL A 191 -36.52 13.26 5.80
CA VAL A 191 -37.48 14.37 5.71
C VAL A 191 -36.94 15.56 6.52
N ILE A 192 -36.81 16.73 5.87
CA ILE A 192 -36.31 17.96 6.52
C ILE A 192 -37.46 18.87 6.95
N MET A 193 -38.62 18.80 6.28
CA MET A 193 -39.74 19.69 6.58
C MET A 193 -40.51 19.24 7.82
N ASP A 194 -40.45 20.07 8.86
CA ASP A 194 -41.51 20.19 9.85
C ASP A 194 -42.61 21.06 9.20
N PRO A 195 -43.86 20.60 9.06
CA PRO A 195 -44.91 21.34 8.31
C PRO A 195 -45.35 22.67 8.95
N GLY A 196 -44.64 23.18 9.96
CA GLY A 196 -45.06 24.31 10.80
C GLY A 196 -44.46 25.68 10.51
N ARG A 197 -43.50 25.85 9.57
CA ARG A 197 -42.93 27.18 9.27
C ARG A 197 -43.49 27.75 7.96
N GLN A 198 -44.71 28.27 8.06
CA GLN A 198 -45.19 29.28 7.13
C GLN A 198 -44.21 30.46 7.21
N VAL A 199 -43.63 30.84 6.08
CA VAL A 199 -42.87 32.09 5.95
C VAL A 199 -43.92 33.17 5.73
N GLU A 200 -44.11 34.01 6.74
CA GLU A 200 -44.82 35.28 6.64
C GLU A 200 -43.93 36.33 5.95
#